data_AF-A0A120FLF0-F1
#
_entry.id   AF-A0A120FLF0-F1
#
_cell.length_a   1.000
_cell.length_b   1.000
_cell.length_c   1.000
_cell.angle_alpha   90.00
_cell.angle_beta   90.00
_cell.angle_gamma   90.00
#
_symmetry.space_group_name_H-M   'P 1'
#
loop_
_entity.id
_entity.type
_entity.pdbx_description
1 polymer ?
#
loop_
_entity_poly.entity_id
_entity_poly.type
_entity_poly.pdbx_seq_one_letter_code
_entity_poly.pdbx_strand_id
1 'polypeptide(L)'
;MTQLTKKTIWEQATALSVNTRVFAGFAALLVVYLPLILYLKATYVPRLYGLFAGAGYYAYIARLPELDVIADSSDNSTRSPIILCENGKLLGPAHSSQEDIIHIGKGRYSHWRGVGIMFSASDNSNPNENQKRYSLGCNALSKAD
;
A
#
# COMPACT_ATOMS: atom_id res chain seq x y z
N MET A 1 -19.69 32.68 -55.67
CA MET A 1 -18.89 31.54 -55.15
C MET A 1 -17.89 31.92 -54.05
N THR A 2 -17.71 33.20 -53.71
CA THR A 2 -16.68 33.70 -52.76
C THR A 2 -17.14 33.81 -51.30
N GLN A 3 -18.44 33.76 -51.01
CA GLN A 3 -18.97 33.87 -49.65
C GLN A 3 -18.97 32.54 -48.87
N LEU A 4 -19.10 31.42 -49.59
CA LEU A 4 -19.10 30.07 -48.97
C LEU A 4 -17.75 29.73 -48.34
N THR A 5 -16.64 30.13 -48.95
CA THR A 5 -15.29 29.82 -48.46
C THR A 5 -14.93 30.58 -47.19
N LYS A 6 -15.34 31.85 -47.04
CA LYS A 6 -15.10 32.62 -45.82
C LYS A 6 -15.82 32.02 -44.61
N LYS A 7 -17.09 31.63 -44.77
CA LYS A 7 -17.89 31.05 -43.69
C LYS A 7 -17.26 29.75 -43.14
N THR A 8 -16.80 28.87 -44.02
CA THR A 8 -16.16 27.60 -43.65
C THR A 8 -14.83 27.82 -42.91
N ILE A 9 -14.05 28.83 -43.29
CA ILE A 9 -12.77 29.16 -42.63
C ILE A 9 -13.00 29.65 -41.19
N TRP A 10 -14.00 30.52 -40.96
CA TRP A 10 -14.31 31.03 -39.61
C TRP A 10 -14.91 29.96 -38.68
N GLU A 11 -15.70 29.03 -39.23
CA GLU A 11 -16.23 27.88 -38.48
C GLU A 11 -15.11 26.89 -38.10
N GLN A 12 -14.15 26.63 -38.99
CA GLN A 12 -12.98 25.79 -38.68
C GLN A 12 -12.04 26.44 -37.65
N ALA A 13 -11.80 27.76 -37.74
CA ALA A 13 -10.94 28.48 -36.81
C ALA A 13 -11.53 28.55 -35.38
N THR A 14 -12.85 28.73 -35.25
CA THR A 14 -13.53 28.73 -33.95
C THR A 14 -13.53 27.33 -33.32
N ALA A 15 -13.78 26.27 -34.08
CA ALA A 15 -13.67 24.89 -33.60
C ALA A 15 -12.24 24.52 -33.13
N LEU A 16 -11.20 24.95 -33.86
CA LEU A 16 -9.80 24.75 -33.47
C LEU A 16 -9.47 25.47 -32.15
N SER A 17 -10.00 26.67 -31.95
CA SER A 17 -9.82 27.46 -30.71
C SER A 17 -10.51 26.84 -29.50
N VAL A 18 -11.69 26.25 -29.67
CA VAL A 18 -12.44 25.59 -28.59
C VAL A 18 -11.74 24.31 -28.18
N ASN A 19 -11.33 23.47 -29.13
CA ASN A 19 -10.55 22.27 -28.85
C ASN A 19 -9.25 22.60 -28.11
N THR A 20 -8.54 23.66 -28.53
CA THR A 20 -7.30 24.09 -27.87
C THR A 20 -7.52 24.48 -26.41
N ARG A 21 -8.62 25.19 -26.09
CA ARG A 21 -8.96 25.59 -24.70
C ARG A 21 -9.37 24.38 -23.86
N VAL A 22 -10.09 23.43 -24.45
CA VAL A 22 -10.47 22.17 -23.79
C VAL A 22 -9.23 21.34 -23.47
N PHE A 23 -8.32 21.16 -24.44
CA PHE A 23 -7.05 20.46 -24.22
C PHE A 23 -6.16 21.14 -23.18
N ALA A 24 -6.09 22.48 -23.17
CA ALA A 24 -5.36 23.23 -22.15
C ALA A 24 -5.94 23.01 -20.75
N GLY A 25 -7.27 22.91 -20.61
CA GLY A 25 -7.94 22.56 -19.36
C GLY A 25 -7.56 21.17 -18.85
N PHE A 26 -7.57 20.16 -19.72
CA PHE A 26 -7.12 18.80 -19.36
C PHE A 26 -5.65 18.76 -18.97
N ALA A 27 -4.78 19.47 -19.70
CA ALA A 27 -3.36 19.55 -19.38
C ALA A 27 -3.13 20.21 -18.01
N ALA A 28 -3.84 21.30 -17.70
CA ALA A 28 -3.75 21.95 -16.39
C ALA A 28 -4.24 21.03 -15.26
N LEU A 29 -5.32 20.28 -15.47
CA LEU A 29 -5.78 19.27 -14.51
C LEU A 29 -4.72 18.18 -14.29
N LEU A 30 -4.09 17.67 -15.34
CA LEU A 30 -3.03 16.66 -15.22
C LEU A 30 -1.81 17.18 -14.46
N VAL A 31 -1.40 18.43 -14.68
CA VAL A 31 -0.25 19.05 -14.00
C VAL A 31 -0.46 19.16 -12.49
N VAL A 32 -1.71 19.30 -12.03
CA VAL A 32 -2.03 19.31 -10.59
C VAL A 32 -2.29 17.89 -10.07
N TYR A 33 -3.03 17.09 -10.83
CA TYR A 33 -3.53 15.79 -10.39
C TYR A 33 -2.45 14.71 -10.36
N LEU A 34 -1.53 14.69 -11.33
CA LEU A 34 -0.43 13.73 -11.38
C LEU A 34 0.53 13.86 -10.18
N PRO A 35 1.12 15.04 -9.86
CA PRO A 35 2.00 15.15 -8.70
C PRO A 35 1.25 14.89 -7.39
N LEU A 36 -0.03 15.27 -7.29
CA LEU A 36 -0.84 14.97 -6.11
C LEU A 36 -1.00 13.46 -5.89
N ILE A 37 -1.33 12.69 -6.94
CA ILE A 37 -1.43 11.23 -6.82
C ILE A 37 -0.07 10.60 -6.48
N LEU A 38 1.02 11.07 -7.10
CA LEU A 38 2.36 10.56 -6.79
C LEU A 38 2.74 10.84 -5.34
N TYR A 39 2.41 12.03 -4.83
CA TYR A 39 2.62 12.41 -3.43
C TYR A 39 1.80 11.55 -2.46
N LEU A 40 0.52 11.34 -2.75
CA LEU A 40 -0.36 10.47 -1.95
C LEU A 40 0.13 9.02 -1.96
N LYS A 41 0.60 8.51 -3.11
CA LYS A 41 1.15 7.16 -3.23
C LYS A 41 2.47 6.98 -2.45
N ALA A 42 3.31 8.01 -2.41
CA ALA A 42 4.59 7.96 -1.68
C ALA A 42 4.41 7.99 -0.15
N THR A 43 3.33 8.57 0.35
CA THR A 43 3.04 8.70 1.78
C THR A 43 2.11 7.62 2.33
N TYR A 44 1.59 6.75 1.45
CA TYR A 44 0.66 5.70 1.82
C TYR A 44 1.36 4.55 2.54
N VAL A 45 0.99 4.34 3.81
CA VAL A 45 1.38 3.18 4.60
C VAL A 45 0.19 2.23 4.63
N PRO A 46 0.26 1.06 3.98
CA PRO A 46 -0.83 0.10 4.04
C PRO A 46 -0.97 -0.39 5.48
N ARG A 47 -2.15 -0.11 6.04
CA ARG A 47 -2.56 -0.62 7.34
C ARG A 47 -3.15 -2.00 7.17
N LEU A 48 -2.80 -2.89 8.08
CA LEU A 48 -3.35 -4.23 8.12
C LEU A 48 -4.68 -4.16 8.87
N TYR A 49 -5.77 -4.04 8.11
CA TYR A 49 -7.13 -4.08 8.65
C TYR A 49 -7.75 -5.44 8.36
N GLY A 50 -8.29 -6.09 9.39
CA GLY A 50 -9.05 -7.33 9.26
C GLY A 50 -8.93 -8.21 10.49
N LEU A 51 -9.80 -9.22 10.57
CA LEU A 51 -9.60 -10.34 11.48
C LEU A 51 -8.39 -11.15 11.02
N PHE A 52 -7.30 -11.07 11.77
CA PHE A 52 -6.16 -11.92 11.56
C PHE A 52 -6.55 -13.37 11.87
N ALA A 53 -6.24 -14.28 10.94
CA ALA A 53 -6.52 -15.69 11.13
C ALA A 53 -5.55 -16.26 12.17
N GLY A 54 -6.07 -16.85 13.24
CA GLY A 54 -5.24 -17.55 14.23
C GLY A 54 -4.54 -18.74 13.59
N ALA A 55 -3.23 -18.87 13.83
CA ALA A 55 -2.38 -19.94 13.32
C ALA A 55 -1.72 -20.75 14.44
N GLY A 56 -2.32 -20.71 15.64
CA GLY A 56 -1.88 -21.42 16.84
C GLY A 56 -1.10 -20.53 17.82
N TYR A 57 -1.32 -20.74 19.12
CA TYR A 57 -0.67 -20.01 20.22
C TYR A 57 -0.61 -18.49 19.99
N TYR A 58 0.58 -17.93 19.73
CA TYR A 58 0.78 -16.50 19.55
C TYR A 58 0.78 -16.04 18.09
N ALA A 59 0.59 -16.96 17.15
CA ALA A 59 0.70 -16.69 15.73
C ALA A 59 -0.63 -16.32 15.07
N TYR A 60 -0.56 -15.32 14.21
CA TYR A 60 -1.66 -14.79 13.44
C TYR A 60 -1.21 -14.53 12.00
N ILE A 61 -2.13 -14.70 11.04
CA ILE A 61 -1.85 -14.53 9.62
C ILE A 61 -2.67 -13.36 9.06
N ALA A 62 -1.96 -12.43 8.42
CA ALA A 62 -2.51 -11.40 7.55
C ALA A 62 -2.30 -11.82 6.08
N ARG A 63 -3.40 -12.03 5.35
CA ARG A 63 -3.35 -12.42 3.92
C ARG A 63 -3.24 -11.19 3.04
N LEU A 64 -2.16 -11.12 2.25
CA LEU A 64 -1.87 -10.02 1.34
C LEU A 64 -1.45 -10.58 -0.04
N PRO A 65 -2.40 -11.07 -0.86
CA PRO A 65 -2.08 -11.66 -2.17
C PRO A 65 -1.32 -10.70 -3.10
N GLU A 66 -1.56 -9.40 -2.95
CA GLU A 66 -0.89 -8.33 -3.70
C GLU A 66 0.63 -8.22 -3.42
N LEU A 67 1.11 -8.75 -2.28
CA LEU A 67 2.53 -8.72 -1.90
C LEU A 67 3.22 -10.08 -2.07
N ASP A 68 2.51 -11.10 -2.55
CA ASP A 68 3.01 -12.48 -2.69
C ASP A 68 4.24 -12.59 -3.62
N VAL A 69 4.30 -11.71 -4.63
CA VAL A 69 5.40 -11.64 -5.60
C VAL A 69 6.73 -11.25 -4.94
N ILE A 70 6.69 -10.49 -3.83
CA ILE A 70 7.88 -10.06 -3.06
C ILE A 70 8.09 -10.86 -1.77
N ALA A 71 7.27 -11.88 -1.49
CA ALA A 71 7.39 -12.72 -0.30
C ALA A 71 8.60 -13.65 -0.32
N ASP A 72 8.99 -14.17 0.85
CA ASP A 72 10.01 -15.21 0.98
C ASP A 72 9.57 -16.51 0.29
N SER A 73 10.55 -17.26 -0.20
CA SER A 73 10.36 -18.57 -0.82
C SER A 73 11.42 -19.55 -0.34
N SER A 74 11.24 -20.84 -0.66
CA SER A 74 12.23 -21.89 -0.36
C SER A 74 13.61 -21.58 -0.92
N ASP A 75 13.65 -20.95 -2.10
CA ASP A 75 14.89 -20.62 -2.80
C ASP A 75 15.55 -19.36 -2.24
N ASN A 76 14.78 -18.50 -1.57
CA ASN A 76 15.29 -17.29 -0.94
C ASN A 76 14.39 -16.89 0.23
N SER A 77 14.80 -17.33 1.42
CA SER A 77 14.06 -17.21 2.68
C SER A 77 14.14 -15.84 3.35
N THR A 78 14.86 -14.88 2.75
CA THR A 78 15.08 -13.53 3.32
C THR A 78 14.94 -12.40 2.29
N ARG A 79 14.25 -12.66 1.18
CA ARG A 79 14.07 -11.65 0.11
C ARG A 79 13.03 -10.61 0.43
N SER A 80 12.07 -10.91 1.31
CA SER A 80 10.94 -10.04 1.57
C SER A 80 11.39 -8.72 2.21
N PRO A 81 11.14 -7.56 1.58
CA PRO A 81 11.52 -6.27 2.15
C PRO A 81 10.51 -5.76 3.19
N ILE A 82 9.52 -6.57 3.56
CA ILE A 82 8.41 -6.15 4.40
C ILE A 82 8.89 -5.85 5.82
N ILE A 83 8.55 -4.64 6.27
CA ILE A 83 8.71 -4.19 7.65
C ILE A 83 7.33 -4.18 8.29
N LEU A 84 7.17 -4.88 9.42
CA LEU A 84 5.92 -4.88 10.18
C LEU A 84 6.04 -3.99 11.42
N CYS A 85 5.00 -3.21 11.69
CA CYS A 85 4.96 -2.29 12.82
C CYS A 85 3.69 -2.47 13.65
N GLU A 86 3.82 -2.35 14.97
CA GLU A 86 2.75 -2.32 15.96
C GLU A 86 2.74 -0.95 16.62
N ASN A 87 1.64 -0.21 16.50
CA ASN A 87 1.50 1.18 16.98
C ASN A 87 2.66 2.09 16.52
N GLY A 88 3.12 1.90 15.28
CA GLY A 88 4.25 2.65 14.71
C GLY A 88 5.64 2.23 15.22
N LYS A 89 5.73 1.22 16.10
CA LYS A 89 7.01 0.63 16.54
C LYS A 89 7.31 -0.63 15.72
N LEU A 90 8.57 -0.82 15.36
CA LEU A 90 9.03 -2.01 14.66
C LEU A 90 8.72 -3.28 15.46
N LEU A 91 8.09 -4.24 14.79
CA LEU A 91 8.06 -5.62 15.23
C LEU A 91 9.28 -6.37 14.69
N GLY A 92 9.69 -7.41 15.40
CA GLY A 92 10.73 -8.32 14.98
C GLY A 92 11.08 -9.33 16.07
N PRO A 93 12.01 -10.25 15.80
CA PRO A 93 12.78 -10.41 14.55
C PRO A 93 11.97 -10.68 13.28
N ALA A 94 12.41 -10.14 12.14
CA ALA A 94 11.88 -10.44 10.81
C ALA A 94 12.40 -11.79 10.29
N HIS A 95 11.73 -12.38 9.30
CA HIS A 95 12.06 -13.70 8.72
C HIS A 95 12.21 -14.81 9.76
N SER A 96 11.44 -14.73 10.85
CA SER A 96 11.46 -15.74 11.90
C SER A 96 10.88 -17.07 11.42
N SER A 97 11.33 -18.18 12.00
CA SER A 97 10.72 -19.48 11.73
C SER A 97 9.25 -19.48 12.16
N GLN A 98 8.44 -20.29 11.49
CA GLN A 98 7.03 -20.47 11.88
C GLN A 98 6.91 -20.96 13.33
N GLU A 99 7.78 -21.87 13.76
CA GLU A 99 7.79 -22.41 15.13
C GLU A 99 8.05 -21.33 16.18
N ASP A 100 9.00 -20.42 15.92
CA ASP A 100 9.31 -19.33 16.83
C ASP A 100 8.15 -18.32 16.93
N ILE A 101 7.47 -18.04 15.83
CA ILE A 101 6.31 -17.15 15.82
C ILE A 101 5.17 -17.76 16.63
N ILE A 102 4.92 -19.07 16.47
CA ILE A 102 3.88 -19.79 17.19
C ILE A 102 4.19 -19.85 18.69
N HIS A 103 5.37 -20.35 19.08
CA HIS A 103 5.64 -20.73 20.48
C HIS A 103 6.30 -19.63 21.30
N ILE A 104 7.13 -18.78 20.69
CA ILE A 104 7.81 -17.69 21.39
C ILE A 104 7.02 -16.39 21.21
N GLY A 105 6.63 -16.09 19.97
CA GLY A 105 6.00 -14.85 19.58
C GLY A 105 6.93 -13.65 19.79
N LYS A 106 6.45 -12.65 20.56
CA LYS A 106 7.13 -11.41 20.97
C LYS A 106 7.49 -10.48 19.82
N GLY A 107 6.57 -10.33 18.87
CA GLY A 107 6.77 -9.46 17.71
C GLY A 107 7.48 -10.13 16.54
N ARG A 108 7.82 -11.42 16.65
CA ARG A 108 8.38 -12.18 15.53
C ARG A 108 7.40 -12.23 14.38
N TYR A 109 7.92 -12.13 13.16
CA TYR A 109 7.13 -12.30 11.95
C TYR A 109 7.94 -12.88 10.79
N SER A 110 7.23 -13.41 9.81
CA SER A 110 7.74 -13.83 8.50
C SER A 110 6.72 -13.54 7.42
N HIS A 111 7.17 -13.41 6.18
CA HIS A 111 6.31 -13.15 5.03
C HIS A 111 6.59 -14.20 3.96
N TRP A 112 5.71 -15.19 3.83
CA TRP A 112 5.91 -16.35 2.97
C TRP A 112 4.95 -16.39 1.80
N ARG A 113 5.48 -16.76 0.63
CA ARG A 113 4.69 -16.95 -0.59
C ARG A 113 3.58 -17.99 -0.36
N GLY A 114 2.36 -17.68 -0.78
CA GLY A 114 1.16 -18.50 -0.63
C GLY A 114 0.54 -18.46 0.78
N VAL A 115 1.21 -17.86 1.77
CA VAL A 115 0.74 -17.79 3.16
C VAL A 115 0.34 -16.37 3.53
N GLY A 116 1.16 -15.39 3.16
CA GLY A 116 1.05 -14.01 3.63
C GLY A 116 1.98 -13.74 4.81
N ILE A 117 1.64 -12.76 5.63
CA ILE A 117 2.46 -12.36 6.78
C ILE A 117 1.98 -13.11 8.01
N MET A 118 2.84 -13.97 8.53
CA MET A 118 2.64 -14.63 9.81
C MET A 118 3.37 -13.86 10.89
N PHE A 119 2.69 -13.46 11.96
CA PHE A 119 3.26 -12.62 13.00
C PHE A 119 2.65 -12.89 14.37
N SER A 120 3.28 -12.31 15.40
CA SER A 120 2.79 -12.27 16.77
C SER A 120 2.80 -10.83 17.27
N ALA A 121 1.90 -10.48 18.19
CA ALA A 121 1.96 -9.19 18.88
C ALA A 121 3.23 -9.08 19.74
N SER A 122 3.71 -7.87 20.01
CA SER A 122 4.94 -7.65 20.78
C SER A 122 4.88 -8.20 22.21
N ASP A 123 3.68 -8.23 22.79
CA ASP A 123 3.39 -8.74 24.13
C ASP A 123 2.64 -10.08 24.11
N ASN A 124 2.50 -10.71 22.94
CA ASN A 124 1.74 -11.96 22.72
C ASN A 124 0.23 -11.86 22.95
N SER A 125 -0.32 -10.65 23.08
CA SER A 125 -1.77 -10.46 23.09
C SER A 125 -2.40 -10.76 21.73
N ASN A 126 -3.70 -11.05 21.72
CA ASN A 126 -4.44 -11.28 20.49
C ASN A 126 -4.54 -9.96 19.68
N PRO A 127 -3.99 -9.87 18.46
CA PRO A 127 -4.01 -8.65 17.64
C PRO A 127 -5.41 -8.24 17.17
N ASN A 128 -6.40 -9.14 17.27
CA ASN A 128 -7.81 -8.81 16.98
C ASN A 128 -8.52 -8.14 18.17
N GLU A 129 -7.96 -8.23 19.37
CA GLU A 129 -8.60 -7.80 20.63
C GLU A 129 -7.80 -6.73 21.37
N ASN A 130 -6.49 -6.64 21.12
CA ASN A 130 -5.57 -5.79 21.89
C ASN A 130 -5.63 -4.30 21.52
N GLN A 131 -6.53 -3.90 20.62
CA GLN A 131 -6.75 -2.52 20.16
C GLN A 131 -5.49 -1.85 19.58
N LYS A 132 -4.48 -2.63 19.17
CA LYS A 132 -3.26 -2.11 18.56
C LYS A 132 -3.39 -2.01 17.06
N ARG A 133 -2.63 -1.07 16.48
CA ARG A 133 -2.62 -0.81 15.04
C ARG A 133 -1.43 -1.51 14.41
N TYR A 134 -1.68 -2.35 13.40
CA TYR A 134 -0.64 -3.04 12.65
C TYR A 134 -0.51 -2.44 11.24
N SER A 135 0.73 -2.19 10.79
CA SER A 135 0.99 -1.58 9.48
C SER A 135 2.26 -2.11 8.84
N LEU A 136 2.30 -2.07 7.50
CA LEU A 136 3.51 -2.35 6.75
C LEU A 136 4.28 -1.06 6.52
N GLY A 137 5.53 -1.02 6.98
CA GLY A 137 6.32 0.20 7.06
C GLY A 137 6.03 0.99 8.34
N CYS A 138 7.11 1.51 8.93
CA CYS A 138 7.03 2.34 10.13
C CYS A 138 7.10 3.81 9.71
N ASN A 139 5.94 4.46 9.64
CA ASN A 139 5.91 5.91 9.65
C ASN A 139 5.72 6.37 11.09
N ALA A 140 6.70 7.12 11.61
CA ALA A 140 6.67 7.72 12.95
C ALA A 140 5.51 8.73 13.17
N LEU A 141 4.73 9.01 12.12
CA LEU A 141 3.65 10.00 12.10
C LEU A 141 2.30 9.46 12.61
N SER A 142 2.19 8.19 13.04
CA SER A 142 0.95 7.68 13.64
C SER A 142 0.77 8.04 15.12
N LYS A 143 1.73 8.77 15.71
CA LYS A 143 1.72 9.22 17.11
C LYS A 143 0.93 10.53 17.27
N ALA A 144 -0.33 10.52 16.88
CA ALA A 144 -1.30 11.56 17.23
C ALA A 144 -2.66 10.88 17.31
N ASP A 145 -3.08 10.59 18.55
CA ASP A 145 -4.44 10.64 19.09
C ASP A 145 -4.36 10.23 20.57
#